data_AF-A0A553MQM0-F1
#
_entry.id   AF-A0A553MQM0-F1
#
_cell.length_a   1.000
_cell.length_b   1.000
_cell.length_c   1.000
_cell.angle_alpha   90.00
_cell.angle_beta   90.00
_cell.angle_gamma   90.00
#
_symmetry.space_group_name_H-M   'P 1'
#
loop_
_entity.id
_entity.type
_entity.pdbx_description
1 polymer ?
#
loop_
_entity_poly.entity_id
_entity_poly.type
_entity_poly.pdbx_seq_one_letter_code
_entity_poly.pdbx_strand_id
1 'polypeptide(L)'
;MRCDFLTVKAVQNTSEAFSEYCRRTTSQERWSKAELESSLSLSLSLFLFCITLLFIFGAERYRLNYPRLSFSCLSSLFIHRFEYKEMLHNSTFCLVPRGRRLGSFRFLEALQIPSTVRSIHQDRILSLRQQTQFLWEAYFSSVERIVLTTLEIIQDRVLQHNSRSSLMWNRLPGGLFSLPQHSSYLGDFPFFYALLGIKPQQKFTAVIHAVTPLVSQSQPIFKLLVAVAKSQFCAQILVLWNCDKPLPAKHRWPVTSVPVIVIEGESKVMSSRFLPYESIKTDAVLSLDEDTVLSTTEVDFAFTVWQSFPERIVGYPARSHFWDSNKERWGYTSKWTNDYSMVLTGAAFYHSLKGLVDQLSNCEDLLMNFLVSAVTKMPPIKVTQKKQYKETMMGQRQTCMNRFASWFGTMPLVHSQMRLDPVLFKDQVSILRKKYRDIERL
;
A
#
# COMPACT_ATOMS: atom_id res chain seq x y z
N MET A 1 23.69 -25.03 -23.11
CA MET A 1 24.42 -24.71 -21.87
C MET A 1 25.31 -23.47 -21.92
N ARG A 2 25.86 -23.01 -23.07
CA ARG A 2 26.63 -21.75 -23.14
C ARG A 2 25.80 -20.47 -23.43
N CYS A 3 24.57 -20.59 -23.94
CA CYS A 3 23.72 -19.42 -24.24
C CYS A 3 22.93 -18.88 -23.04
N ASP A 4 22.64 -19.69 -22.01
CA ASP A 4 21.89 -19.23 -20.83
C ASP A 4 22.72 -18.28 -19.94
N PHE A 5 24.05 -18.36 -20.00
CA PHE A 5 24.97 -17.54 -19.18
C PHE A 5 25.17 -16.11 -19.71
N LEU A 6 25.00 -15.88 -21.02
CA LEU A 6 25.19 -14.57 -21.66
C LEU A 6 23.94 -13.69 -21.53
N THR A 7 22.74 -14.29 -21.58
CA THR A 7 21.46 -13.59 -21.43
C THR A 7 21.24 -13.08 -20.01
N VAL A 8 21.58 -13.91 -19.01
CA VAL A 8 21.54 -13.49 -17.60
C VAL A 8 22.59 -12.39 -17.36
N LYS A 9 23.83 -12.55 -17.84
CA LYS A 9 24.87 -11.50 -17.73
C LYS A 9 24.50 -10.19 -18.41
N ALA A 10 23.82 -10.21 -19.55
CA ALA A 10 23.44 -8.99 -20.25
C ALA A 10 22.33 -8.22 -19.50
N VAL A 11 21.36 -8.91 -18.91
CA VAL A 11 20.32 -8.31 -18.06
C VAL A 11 20.90 -7.87 -16.71
N GLN A 12 21.83 -8.64 -16.14
CA GLN A 12 22.54 -8.30 -14.91
C GLN A 12 23.44 -7.08 -15.09
N ASN A 13 24.24 -7.03 -16.16
CA ASN A 13 25.15 -5.91 -16.43
C ASN A 13 24.40 -4.61 -16.75
N THR A 14 23.22 -4.70 -17.36
CA THR A 14 22.38 -3.52 -17.67
C THR A 14 21.60 -3.04 -16.46
N SER A 15 21.14 -3.96 -15.61
CA SER A 15 20.61 -3.66 -14.28
C SER A 15 21.68 -3.06 -13.36
N GLU A 16 22.93 -3.56 -13.39
CA GLU A 16 24.06 -3.04 -12.63
C GLU A 16 24.49 -1.66 -13.13
N ALA A 17 24.56 -1.43 -14.44
CA ALA A 17 24.87 -0.12 -15.02
C ALA A 17 23.79 0.93 -14.69
N PHE A 18 22.51 0.55 -14.70
CA PHE A 18 21.42 1.43 -14.28
C PHE A 18 21.37 1.62 -12.76
N SER A 19 21.66 0.58 -11.97
CA SER A 19 21.78 0.65 -10.51
C SER A 19 22.95 1.54 -10.08
N GLU A 20 24.07 1.52 -10.80
CA GLU A 20 25.23 2.38 -10.56
C GLU A 20 24.93 3.82 -10.97
N TYR A 21 24.18 4.03 -12.06
CA TYR A 21 23.64 5.34 -12.44
C TYR A 21 22.73 5.93 -11.34
N CYS A 22 21.78 5.15 -10.81
CA CYS A 22 20.91 5.58 -9.71
C CYS A 22 21.68 5.80 -8.39
N ARG A 23 22.67 4.96 -8.05
CA ARG A 23 23.52 5.14 -6.86
C ARG A 23 24.36 6.42 -6.91
N ARG A 24 24.89 6.76 -8.09
CA ARG A 24 25.63 8.02 -8.29
C ARG A 24 24.75 9.27 -8.38
N THR A 25 23.42 9.11 -8.57
CA THR A 25 22.47 10.23 -8.41
C THR A 25 22.08 10.51 -6.96
N THR A 26 22.30 9.57 -6.03
CA THR A 26 22.08 9.75 -4.58
C THR A 26 23.28 10.31 -3.83
N SER A 27 24.51 10.16 -4.35
CA SER A 27 25.69 10.87 -3.83
C SER A 27 25.75 12.27 -4.42
N GLN A 28 26.08 13.26 -3.59
CA GLN A 28 26.08 14.69 -3.91
C GLN A 28 27.26 15.10 -4.83
N GLU A 29 27.66 14.25 -5.78
CA GLU A 29 28.76 14.53 -6.70
C GLU A 29 28.29 15.27 -7.94
N ARG A 30 29.05 16.32 -8.28
CA ARG A 30 28.79 17.26 -9.36
C ARG A 30 29.22 16.62 -10.68
N TRP A 31 28.26 16.09 -11.43
CA TRP A 31 28.49 15.50 -12.74
C TRP A 31 29.02 16.52 -13.77
N SER A 32 29.91 16.08 -14.66
CA SER A 32 30.35 16.86 -15.80
C SER A 32 29.34 16.76 -16.95
N LYS A 33 29.20 17.85 -17.74
CA LYS A 33 28.17 18.00 -18.80
C LYS A 33 28.19 16.91 -19.89
N ALA A 34 29.27 16.16 -20.05
CA ALA A 34 29.42 15.11 -21.06
C ALA A 34 28.79 13.75 -20.65
N GLU A 35 28.56 13.52 -19.35
CA GLU A 35 28.05 12.23 -18.84
C GLU A 35 26.51 12.14 -18.86
N LEU A 36 25.83 13.29 -18.95
CA LEU A 36 24.37 13.39 -19.10
C LEU A 36 23.89 13.15 -20.54
N GLU A 37 24.75 13.43 -21.54
CA GLU A 37 24.41 13.27 -22.97
C GLU A 37 24.53 11.82 -23.47
N SER A 38 25.38 11.00 -22.85
CA SER A 38 25.54 9.57 -23.19
C SER A 38 24.53 8.64 -22.50
N SER A 39 23.87 9.09 -21.43
CA SER A 39 23.06 8.26 -20.53
C SER A 39 21.56 8.22 -20.88
N LEU A 40 21.03 9.25 -21.56
CA LEU A 40 19.63 9.28 -22.04
C LEU A 40 19.40 8.45 -23.31
N SER A 41 20.42 8.22 -24.15
CA SER A 41 20.29 7.43 -25.38
C SER A 41 20.42 5.91 -25.14
N LEU A 42 21.11 5.49 -24.08
CA LEU A 42 21.26 4.08 -23.73
C LEU A 42 19.98 3.51 -23.12
N SER A 43 19.31 4.22 -22.21
CA SER A 43 18.18 3.67 -21.43
C SER A 43 16.98 3.28 -22.29
N LEU A 44 16.58 4.11 -23.26
CA LEU A 44 15.42 3.84 -24.13
C LEU A 44 15.73 2.80 -25.23
N SER A 45 16.96 2.83 -25.75
CA SER A 45 17.41 1.91 -26.80
C SER A 45 17.62 0.50 -26.25
N LEU A 46 18.16 0.36 -25.04
CA LEU A 46 18.27 -0.92 -24.34
C LEU A 46 16.90 -1.45 -23.88
N PHE A 47 15.97 -0.58 -23.51
CA PHE A 47 14.60 -0.96 -23.13
C PHE A 47 13.84 -1.60 -24.30
N LEU A 48 13.89 -0.97 -25.48
CA LEU A 48 13.32 -1.52 -26.70
C LEU A 48 14.07 -2.77 -27.18
N PHE A 49 15.40 -2.81 -27.06
CA PHE A 49 16.21 -3.96 -27.48
C PHE A 49 15.98 -5.20 -26.59
N CYS A 50 15.84 -5.05 -25.27
CA CYS A 50 15.53 -6.14 -24.35
C CYS A 50 14.11 -6.69 -24.54
N ILE A 51 13.10 -5.82 -24.77
CA ILE A 51 11.73 -6.26 -25.07
C ILE A 51 11.69 -6.99 -26.42
N THR A 52 12.41 -6.50 -27.42
CA THR A 52 12.44 -7.11 -28.76
C THR A 52 13.18 -8.45 -28.75
N LEU A 53 14.27 -8.60 -27.98
CA LEU A 53 15.00 -9.87 -27.84
C LEU A 53 14.25 -10.93 -27.02
N LEU A 54 13.54 -10.52 -25.96
CA LEU A 54 12.68 -11.43 -25.18
C LEU A 54 11.50 -11.95 -26.02
N PHE A 55 10.93 -11.11 -26.89
CA PHE A 55 9.85 -11.51 -27.80
C PHE A 55 10.33 -12.38 -28.97
N ILE A 56 11.53 -12.14 -29.52
CA ILE A 56 12.06 -12.92 -30.65
C ILE A 56 12.55 -14.31 -30.22
N PHE A 57 13.19 -14.45 -29.06
CA PHE A 57 13.79 -15.73 -28.62
C PHE A 57 12.98 -16.50 -27.56
N GLY A 58 12.04 -15.86 -26.86
CA GLY A 58 11.11 -16.55 -25.95
C GLY A 58 10.09 -17.44 -26.68
N ALA A 59 9.80 -17.15 -27.95
CA ALA A 59 8.82 -17.86 -28.77
C ALA A 59 9.35 -19.18 -29.37
N GLU A 60 10.66 -19.43 -29.39
CA GLU A 60 11.22 -20.69 -29.90
C GLU A 60 11.21 -21.83 -28.86
N ARG A 61 11.04 -21.54 -27.56
CA ARG A 61 11.08 -22.57 -26.50
C ARG A 61 9.72 -23.11 -26.03
N TYR A 62 8.60 -22.49 -26.40
CA TYR A 62 7.24 -22.93 -26.04
C TYR A 62 6.43 -23.35 -27.27
N ARG A 63 6.91 -24.38 -27.97
CA ARG A 63 6.12 -25.14 -28.95
C ARG A 63 5.44 -26.31 -28.22
N LEU A 64 4.51 -26.01 -27.30
CA LEU A 64 3.68 -27.01 -26.66
C LEU A 64 2.19 -26.70 -26.90
N ASN A 65 1.64 -27.45 -27.85
CA ASN A 65 0.25 -27.89 -27.99
C ASN A 65 -0.89 -26.90 -27.68
N TYR A 66 -1.23 -26.05 -28.65
CA TYR A 66 -2.62 -25.65 -28.94
C TYR A 66 -2.77 -25.45 -30.47
N PRO A 67 -3.87 -25.90 -31.10
CA PRO A 67 -3.98 -25.89 -32.56
C PRO A 67 -4.38 -24.49 -33.07
N ARG A 68 -3.58 -24.00 -34.02
CA ARG A 68 -3.90 -22.96 -35.05
C ARG A 68 -4.58 -21.67 -34.57
N LEU A 69 -3.80 -20.77 -33.96
CA LEU A 69 -3.98 -19.33 -34.22
C LEU A 69 -2.89 -18.88 -35.20
N SER A 70 -3.32 -18.45 -36.39
CA SER A 70 -2.44 -17.89 -37.41
C SER A 70 -1.79 -16.61 -36.89
N PHE A 71 -0.47 -16.67 -36.65
CA PHE A 71 0.36 -15.55 -36.18
C PHE A 71 0.44 -14.35 -37.15
N SER A 72 -0.19 -14.42 -38.32
CA SER A 72 -0.30 -13.31 -39.27
C SER A 72 -1.29 -12.20 -38.85
N CYS A 73 -2.16 -12.44 -37.85
CA CYS A 73 -3.18 -11.47 -37.45
C CYS A 73 -2.72 -10.52 -36.32
N LEU A 74 -1.80 -10.95 -35.45
CA LEU A 74 -1.37 -10.17 -34.28
C LEU A 74 -0.36 -9.05 -34.59
N SER A 75 0.45 -9.18 -35.65
CA SER A 75 1.27 -8.08 -36.16
C SER A 75 0.42 -6.99 -36.83
N SER A 76 -0.72 -7.37 -37.43
CA SER A 76 -1.66 -6.45 -38.05
C SER A 76 -2.44 -5.62 -37.02
N LEU A 77 -2.87 -6.22 -35.89
CA LEU A 77 -3.69 -5.53 -34.89
C LEU A 77 -2.95 -4.41 -34.12
N PHE A 78 -1.63 -4.52 -33.92
CA PHE A 78 -0.84 -3.50 -33.22
C PHE A 78 -0.41 -2.34 -34.11
N ILE A 79 -0.37 -2.54 -35.44
CA ILE A 79 0.09 -1.52 -36.40
C ILE A 79 -1.08 -0.65 -36.91
N HIS A 80 -2.33 -1.14 -36.84
CA HIS A 80 -3.46 -0.47 -37.47
C HIS A 80 -4.28 0.50 -36.60
N ARG A 81 -4.02 0.62 -35.28
CA ARG A 81 -4.91 1.38 -34.37
C ARG A 81 -4.39 2.73 -33.89
N PHE A 82 -3.17 3.10 -34.25
CA PHE A 82 -2.62 4.43 -33.94
C PHE A 82 -2.02 5.00 -35.21
N GLU A 83 -2.58 6.11 -35.69
CA GLU A 83 -1.96 6.88 -36.76
C GLU A 83 -0.65 7.44 -36.23
N TYR A 84 0.46 6.91 -36.74
CA TYR A 84 1.81 7.27 -36.32
C TYR A 84 2.08 8.79 -36.38
N LYS A 85 1.40 9.48 -37.30
CA LYS A 85 1.42 10.96 -37.43
C LYS A 85 0.81 11.67 -36.23
N GLU A 86 -0.31 11.18 -35.71
CA GLU A 86 -1.03 11.79 -34.59
C GLU A 86 -0.25 11.62 -33.27
N MET A 87 0.37 10.45 -33.10
CA MET A 87 1.22 10.15 -31.95
C MET A 87 2.52 10.98 -31.95
N LEU A 88 3.08 11.28 -33.13
CA LEU A 88 4.21 12.19 -33.30
C LEU A 88 3.84 13.65 -33.04
N HIS A 89 2.59 14.04 -33.30
CA HIS A 89 2.16 15.42 -33.11
C HIS A 89 1.92 15.77 -31.63
N ASN A 90 1.47 14.78 -30.84
CA ASN A 90 1.20 14.93 -29.41
C ASN A 90 2.39 14.62 -28.49
N SER A 91 3.52 14.16 -29.04
CA SER A 91 4.72 13.85 -28.25
C SER A 91 5.66 15.05 -28.19
N THR A 92 6.06 15.46 -26.97
CA THR A 92 6.96 16.61 -26.77
C THR A 92 8.39 16.37 -27.26
N PHE A 93 8.79 15.12 -27.46
CA PHE A 93 9.92 14.73 -28.31
C PHE A 93 9.88 13.22 -28.61
N CYS A 94 10.40 12.82 -29.77
CA CYS A 94 10.54 11.41 -30.17
C CYS A 94 11.95 11.17 -30.74
N LEU A 95 12.73 10.29 -30.10
CA LEU A 95 14.04 9.87 -30.60
C LEU A 95 13.91 8.50 -31.28
N VAL A 96 13.94 8.48 -32.61
CA VAL A 96 13.98 7.24 -33.41
C VAL A 96 15.35 7.12 -34.06
N PRO A 97 16.36 6.46 -33.48
CA PRO A 97 17.65 6.30 -34.15
C PRO A 97 17.51 5.31 -35.30
N ARG A 98 17.46 5.80 -36.54
CA ARG A 98 17.72 4.98 -37.74
C ARG A 98 19.09 5.35 -38.30
N GLY A 99 19.91 4.31 -38.49
CA GLY A 99 21.31 4.45 -38.88
C GLY A 99 21.51 5.08 -40.26
N ARG A 100 22.58 5.90 -40.30
CA ARG A 100 23.35 6.38 -41.46
C ARG A 100 22.61 7.24 -42.49
N ARG A 101 22.67 8.56 -42.29
CA ARG A 101 23.15 9.55 -43.28
C ARG A 101 23.48 10.86 -42.54
N LEU A 102 24.75 11.25 -42.56
CA LEU A 102 25.39 12.34 -41.82
C LEU A 102 25.11 13.73 -42.45
N GLY A 103 23.86 14.01 -42.83
CA GLY A 103 23.54 15.25 -43.55
C GLY A 103 22.07 15.63 -43.65
N SER A 104 21.19 15.14 -42.78
CA SER A 104 19.77 15.48 -42.79
C SER A 104 19.33 15.93 -41.40
N PHE A 105 18.72 17.12 -41.28
CA PHE A 105 17.89 17.72 -40.21
C PHE A 105 18.16 17.41 -38.71
N ARG A 106 18.48 16.16 -38.36
CA ARG A 106 18.77 15.64 -37.02
C ARG A 106 20.03 16.17 -36.35
N PHE A 107 21.04 16.62 -37.10
CA PHE A 107 22.21 17.27 -36.50
C PHE A 107 21.84 18.67 -35.96
N LEU A 108 20.96 19.38 -36.64
CA LEU A 108 20.43 20.67 -36.17
C LEU A 108 19.49 20.46 -34.97
N GLU A 109 18.66 19.42 -34.96
CA GLU A 109 17.88 19.03 -33.78
C GLU A 109 18.80 18.65 -32.60
N ALA A 110 19.90 17.92 -32.84
CA ALA A 110 20.87 17.58 -31.80
C ALA A 110 21.57 18.82 -31.20
N LEU A 111 21.82 19.87 -32.01
CA LEU A 111 22.35 21.15 -31.54
C LEU A 111 21.32 21.98 -30.74
N GLN A 112 20.02 21.70 -30.90
CA GLN A 112 18.95 22.30 -30.10
C GLN A 112 18.73 21.58 -28.76
N ILE A 113 19.24 20.35 -28.58
CA ILE A 113 19.11 19.60 -27.33
C ILE A 113 19.79 20.35 -26.16
N PRO A 114 21.03 20.85 -26.26
CA PRO A 114 21.67 21.56 -25.15
C PRO A 114 20.95 22.85 -24.74
N SER A 115 20.41 23.63 -25.68
CA SER A 115 19.63 24.83 -25.35
C SER A 115 18.29 24.48 -24.73
N THR A 116 17.63 23.43 -25.21
CA THR A 116 16.37 22.90 -24.67
C THR A 116 16.54 22.29 -23.29
N VAL A 117 17.62 21.55 -23.03
CA VAL A 117 17.92 20.99 -21.70
C VAL A 117 18.30 22.11 -20.72
N ARG A 118 19.01 23.15 -21.18
CA ARG A 118 19.36 24.32 -20.36
C ARG A 118 18.18 25.23 -20.04
N SER A 119 17.10 25.20 -20.84
CA SER A 119 15.90 25.98 -20.58
C SER A 119 14.93 25.30 -19.61
N ILE A 120 15.19 24.06 -19.20
CA ILE A 120 14.37 23.35 -18.20
C ILE A 120 14.66 23.94 -16.81
N HIS A 121 13.62 24.51 -16.20
CA HIS A 121 13.69 24.99 -14.81
C HIS A 121 14.03 23.86 -13.83
N GLN A 122 14.76 24.21 -12.76
CA GLN A 122 15.22 23.27 -11.74
C GLN A 122 14.08 22.46 -11.10
N ASP A 123 12.91 23.08 -10.90
CA ASP A 123 11.73 22.40 -10.34
C ASP A 123 11.22 21.28 -11.24
N ARG A 124 11.29 21.49 -12.56
CA ARG A 124 10.91 20.47 -13.54
C ARG A 124 11.93 19.33 -13.57
N ILE A 125 13.22 19.64 -13.44
CA ILE A 125 14.28 18.63 -13.32
C ILE A 125 14.04 17.77 -12.07
N LEU A 126 13.71 18.39 -10.94
CA LEU A 126 13.42 17.67 -9.69
C LEU A 126 12.18 16.77 -9.84
N SER A 127 11.10 17.29 -10.42
CA SER A 127 9.88 16.51 -10.68
C SER A 127 10.15 15.31 -11.59
N LEU A 128 10.96 15.47 -12.64
CA LEU A 128 11.34 14.39 -13.53
C LEU A 128 12.19 13.34 -12.79
N ARG A 129 13.14 13.75 -11.96
CA ARG A 129 13.95 12.83 -11.13
C ARG A 129 13.08 12.02 -10.17
N GLN A 130 12.13 12.67 -9.50
CA GLN A 130 11.17 11.99 -8.62
C GLN A 130 10.33 10.97 -9.39
N GLN A 131 9.86 11.33 -10.59
CA GLN A 131 9.10 10.42 -11.44
C GLN A 131 9.95 9.22 -11.90
N THR A 132 11.20 9.45 -12.31
CA THR A 132 12.13 8.37 -12.68
C THR A 132 12.41 7.44 -11.51
N GLN A 133 12.64 7.99 -10.31
CA GLN A 133 12.83 7.20 -9.10
C GLN A 133 11.60 6.34 -8.79
N PHE A 134 10.40 6.92 -8.86
CA PHE A 134 9.15 6.19 -8.70
C PHE A 134 9.04 5.02 -9.70
N LEU A 135 9.26 5.27 -10.99
CA LEU A 135 9.17 4.22 -12.01
C LEU A 135 10.19 3.10 -11.78
N TRP A 136 11.41 3.46 -11.39
CA TRP A 136 12.44 2.49 -11.04
C TRP A 136 12.02 1.62 -9.86
N GLU A 137 11.63 2.25 -8.75
CA GLU A 137 11.20 1.54 -7.55
C GLU A 137 9.96 0.69 -7.81
N ALA A 138 8.96 1.19 -8.52
CA ALA A 138 7.71 0.47 -8.76
C ALA A 138 7.87 -0.71 -9.72
N TYR A 139 8.68 -0.59 -10.79
CA TYR A 139 8.62 -1.52 -11.92
C TYR A 139 9.97 -2.13 -12.35
N PHE A 140 11.10 -1.48 -12.06
CA PHE A 140 12.40 -1.87 -12.63
C PHE A 140 13.44 -2.30 -11.59
N SER A 141 13.14 -2.20 -10.29
CA SER A 141 14.11 -2.45 -9.21
C SER A 141 14.64 -3.90 -9.14
N SER A 142 13.95 -4.86 -9.75
CA SER A 142 14.37 -6.26 -9.85
C SER A 142 13.84 -6.93 -11.12
N VAL A 143 14.49 -8.02 -11.55
CA VAL A 143 14.03 -8.82 -12.69
C VAL A 143 12.60 -9.31 -12.48
N GLU A 144 12.26 -9.71 -11.25
CA GLU A 144 10.90 -10.12 -10.88
C GLU A 144 9.88 -9.00 -11.12
N ARG A 145 10.15 -7.76 -10.68
CA ARG A 145 9.26 -6.62 -10.92
C ARG A 145 9.12 -6.31 -12.40
N ILE A 146 10.20 -6.43 -13.18
CA ILE A 146 10.15 -6.24 -14.64
C ILE A 146 9.21 -7.27 -15.26
N VAL A 147 9.39 -8.55 -14.94
CA VAL A 147 8.57 -9.64 -15.47
C VAL A 147 7.09 -9.45 -15.08
N LEU A 148 6.79 -9.23 -13.79
CA LEU A 148 5.42 -8.99 -13.33
C LEU A 148 4.80 -7.78 -14.02
N THR A 149 5.53 -6.66 -14.13
CA THR A 149 5.05 -5.46 -14.84
C THR A 149 4.72 -5.76 -16.29
N THR A 150 5.58 -6.50 -17.00
CA THR A 150 5.31 -6.86 -18.40
C THR A 150 4.09 -7.75 -18.54
N LEU A 151 3.91 -8.74 -17.66
CA LEU A 151 2.74 -9.62 -17.67
C LEU A 151 1.45 -8.85 -17.39
N GLU A 152 1.47 -7.96 -16.42
CA GLU A 152 0.33 -7.13 -16.05
C GLU A 152 -0.05 -6.12 -17.16
N ILE A 153 0.94 -5.54 -17.84
CA ILE A 153 0.68 -4.68 -19.01
C ILE A 153 0.08 -5.50 -20.17
N ILE A 154 0.55 -6.72 -20.39
CA ILE A 154 -0.04 -7.62 -21.40
C ILE A 154 -1.47 -7.97 -21.01
N GLN A 155 -1.72 -8.29 -19.74
CA GLN A 155 -3.05 -8.59 -19.22
C GLN A 155 -4.01 -7.40 -19.42
N ASP A 156 -3.60 -6.18 -19.07
CA ASP A 156 -4.41 -4.96 -19.26
C ASP A 156 -4.76 -4.74 -20.74
N ARG A 157 -3.86 -5.11 -21.67
CA ARG A 157 -4.09 -4.98 -23.13
C ARG A 157 -5.04 -6.06 -23.68
N VAL A 158 -4.97 -7.27 -23.14
CA VAL A 158 -5.83 -8.40 -23.53
C VAL A 158 -7.23 -8.26 -22.91
N LEU A 159 -7.31 -7.92 -21.62
CA LEU A 159 -8.54 -7.79 -20.84
C LEU A 159 -8.88 -6.31 -20.62
N GLN A 160 -9.23 -5.60 -21.71
CA GLN A 160 -9.49 -4.15 -21.67
C GLN A 160 -10.58 -3.73 -20.67
N HIS A 161 -11.56 -4.59 -20.39
CA HIS A 161 -12.64 -4.30 -19.43
C HIS A 161 -12.14 -4.21 -17.98
N ASN A 162 -11.03 -4.88 -17.66
CA ASN A 162 -10.38 -4.87 -16.36
C ASN A 162 -9.01 -4.18 -16.42
N SER A 163 -8.74 -3.35 -17.44
CA SER A 163 -7.45 -2.70 -17.55
C SER A 163 -7.29 -1.61 -16.50
N ARG A 164 -6.10 -1.52 -15.90
CA ARG A 164 -5.77 -0.41 -14.99
C ARG A 164 -5.71 0.90 -15.76
N SER A 165 -6.10 1.98 -15.08
CA SER A 165 -5.98 3.32 -15.66
C SER A 165 -4.52 3.76 -15.78
N SER A 166 -4.24 4.68 -16.70
CA SER A 166 -2.90 5.31 -16.82
C SER A 166 -2.45 5.96 -15.52
N LEU A 167 -3.40 6.46 -14.72
CA LEU A 167 -3.11 7.07 -13.43
C LEU A 167 -2.56 6.05 -12.42
N MET A 168 -3.13 4.84 -12.38
CA MET A 168 -2.63 3.75 -11.51
C MET A 168 -1.19 3.37 -11.85
N TRP A 169 -0.83 3.38 -13.13
CA TRP A 169 0.53 3.09 -13.58
C TRP A 169 1.53 4.22 -13.29
N ASN A 170 1.09 5.48 -13.26
CA ASN A 170 1.98 6.65 -13.19
C ASN A 170 2.00 7.37 -11.83
N ARG A 171 1.30 6.84 -10.81
CA ARG A 171 1.28 7.38 -9.45
C ARG A 171 1.55 6.29 -8.43
N LEU A 172 2.07 6.69 -7.26
CA LEU A 172 2.19 5.81 -6.10
C LEU A 172 0.81 5.25 -5.72
N PRO A 173 0.70 3.97 -5.35
CA PRO A 173 1.77 2.99 -5.12
C PRO A 173 2.34 2.32 -6.39
N GLY A 174 1.70 2.53 -7.54
CA GLY A 174 2.01 1.88 -8.82
C GLY A 174 1.01 0.76 -9.17
N GLY A 175 0.94 0.41 -10.46
CA GLY A 175 -0.05 -0.49 -11.03
C GLY A 175 0.01 -1.92 -10.46
N LEU A 176 1.18 -2.36 -10.00
CA LEU A 176 1.35 -3.69 -9.40
C LEU A 176 0.60 -3.85 -8.07
N PHE A 177 0.40 -2.76 -7.31
CA PHE A 177 -0.33 -2.80 -6.04
C PHE A 177 -1.84 -2.61 -6.21
N SER A 178 -2.30 -2.09 -7.36
CA SER A 178 -3.71 -2.01 -7.71
C SER A 178 -4.13 -3.27 -8.48
N LEU A 179 -4.68 -4.25 -7.77
CA LEU A 179 -5.18 -5.48 -8.41
C LEU A 179 -6.51 -5.20 -9.13
N PRO A 180 -6.63 -5.43 -10.45
CA PRO A 180 -7.85 -5.16 -11.19
C PRO A 180 -9.02 -6.06 -10.78
N GLN A 181 -8.70 -7.22 -10.19
CA GLN A 181 -9.68 -8.14 -9.61
C GLN A 181 -10.41 -7.54 -8.40
N HIS A 182 -9.81 -6.56 -7.74
CA HIS A 182 -10.42 -5.88 -6.59
C HIS A 182 -11.41 -4.80 -7.04
N SER A 183 -10.94 -3.84 -7.84
CA SER A 183 -11.76 -2.82 -8.46
C SER A 183 -10.98 -2.10 -9.57
N SER A 184 -11.69 -1.70 -10.63
CA SER A 184 -11.18 -0.80 -11.66
C SER A 184 -11.47 0.68 -11.35
N TYR A 185 -12.31 0.97 -10.35
CA TYR A 185 -12.66 2.33 -9.96
C TYR A 185 -11.62 2.91 -9.00
N LEU A 186 -11.06 4.07 -9.36
CA LEU A 186 -10.03 4.74 -8.57
C LEU A 186 -10.53 5.16 -7.17
N GLY A 187 -11.81 5.48 -7.04
CA GLY A 187 -12.40 5.93 -5.77
C GLY A 187 -12.62 4.82 -4.74
N ASP A 188 -12.28 3.58 -5.05
CA ASP A 188 -12.25 2.49 -4.06
C ASP A 188 -10.91 2.43 -3.30
N PHE A 189 -9.87 3.08 -3.84
CA PHE A 189 -8.54 3.11 -3.26
C PHE A 189 -8.30 4.40 -2.47
N PRO A 190 -8.01 4.33 -1.15
CA PRO A 190 -7.95 5.51 -0.29
C PRO A 190 -6.80 6.46 -0.67
N PHE A 191 -5.71 5.92 -1.21
CA PHE A 191 -4.55 6.72 -1.65
C PHE A 191 -4.82 7.60 -2.89
N PHE A 192 -5.94 7.43 -3.58
CA PHE A 192 -6.37 8.34 -4.65
C PHE A 192 -7.36 9.42 -4.20
N TYR A 193 -7.83 9.41 -2.96
CA TYR A 193 -8.89 10.31 -2.48
C TYR A 193 -8.49 11.78 -2.57
N ALA A 194 -7.28 12.10 -2.10
CA ALA A 194 -6.75 13.46 -2.15
C ALA A 194 -6.64 13.99 -3.59
N LEU A 195 -6.28 13.14 -4.54
CA LEU A 195 -6.14 13.50 -5.94
C LEU A 195 -7.50 13.71 -6.63
N LEU A 196 -8.49 12.91 -6.28
CA LEU A 196 -9.84 12.97 -6.83
C LEU A 196 -10.74 13.98 -6.12
N GLY A 197 -10.31 14.53 -4.98
CA GLY A 197 -11.14 15.36 -4.12
C GLY A 197 -12.29 14.59 -3.45
N ILE A 198 -12.19 13.26 -3.38
CA ILE A 198 -13.20 12.38 -2.77
C ILE A 198 -12.95 12.34 -1.26
N LYS A 199 -14.03 12.38 -0.47
CA LYS A 199 -13.98 12.19 0.97
C LYS A 199 -14.46 10.78 1.33
N PRO A 200 -13.88 10.14 2.36
CA PRO A 200 -14.35 8.84 2.82
C PRO A 200 -15.79 8.95 3.35
N GLN A 201 -16.50 7.81 3.38
CA GLN A 201 -17.82 7.73 3.98
C GLN A 201 -17.83 8.24 5.44
N GLN A 202 -18.98 8.79 5.85
CA GLN A 202 -19.18 9.36 7.19
C GLN A 202 -19.48 8.33 8.28
N LYS A 203 -19.53 7.04 7.94
CA LYS A 203 -19.82 5.96 8.88
C LYS A 203 -18.81 4.84 8.76
N PHE A 204 -18.66 4.07 9.84
CA PHE A 204 -17.81 2.89 9.91
C PHE A 204 -18.58 1.64 10.33
N THR A 205 -18.02 0.47 9.99
CA THR A 205 -18.47 -0.82 10.51
C THR A 205 -17.49 -1.28 11.57
N ALA A 206 -17.97 -1.65 12.75
CA ALA A 206 -17.13 -2.25 13.78
C ALA A 206 -17.07 -3.77 13.61
N VAL A 207 -15.89 -4.36 13.75
CA VAL A 207 -15.64 -5.79 13.72
C VAL A 207 -15.01 -6.19 15.03
N ILE A 208 -15.76 -6.94 15.85
CA ILE A 208 -15.31 -7.43 17.16
C ILE A 208 -15.02 -8.92 17.04
N HIS A 209 -13.79 -9.32 17.34
CA HIS A 209 -13.40 -10.73 17.34
C HIS A 209 -13.59 -11.33 18.73
N ALA A 210 -14.52 -12.28 18.84
CA ALA A 210 -14.86 -12.97 20.08
C ALA A 210 -14.31 -14.40 20.06
N VAL A 211 -13.41 -14.71 20.99
CA VAL A 211 -12.73 -16.01 21.10
C VAL A 211 -13.07 -16.73 22.41
N THR A 212 -13.51 -15.98 23.44
CA THR A 212 -13.96 -16.57 24.69
C THR A 212 -15.48 -16.63 24.80
N PRO A 213 -16.01 -17.63 25.54
CA PRO A 213 -17.45 -17.75 25.70
C PRO A 213 -18.01 -16.62 26.56
N LEU A 214 -19.22 -16.17 26.22
CA LEU A 214 -19.94 -15.12 26.94
C LEU A 214 -20.69 -15.71 28.14
N VAL A 215 -19.99 -15.75 29.29
CA VAL A 215 -20.48 -16.35 30.55
C VAL A 215 -21.09 -15.29 31.48
N SER A 216 -20.62 -14.04 31.44
CA SER A 216 -21.09 -12.99 32.36
C SER A 216 -21.39 -11.67 31.63
N GLN A 217 -22.48 -11.01 32.01
CA GLN A 217 -22.82 -9.65 31.54
C GLN A 217 -21.77 -8.60 31.93
N SER A 218 -20.91 -8.90 32.91
CA SER A 218 -19.81 -8.02 33.32
C SER A 218 -18.59 -8.07 32.39
N GLN A 219 -18.58 -8.96 31.38
CA GLN A 219 -17.44 -9.11 30.46
C GLN A 219 -17.21 -7.82 29.63
N PRO A 220 -15.94 -7.49 29.31
CA PRO A 220 -15.58 -6.25 28.61
C PRO A 220 -16.30 -6.06 27.27
N ILE A 221 -16.47 -7.14 26.50
CA ILE A 221 -17.16 -7.13 25.21
C ILE A 221 -18.57 -6.54 25.24
N PHE A 222 -19.35 -6.77 26.30
CA PHE A 222 -20.69 -6.17 26.41
C PHE A 222 -20.62 -4.65 26.61
N LYS A 223 -19.67 -4.17 27.42
CA LYS A 223 -19.42 -2.73 27.60
C LYS A 223 -18.92 -2.10 26.31
N LEU A 224 -18.06 -2.80 25.58
CA LEU A 224 -17.52 -2.37 24.30
C LEU A 224 -18.64 -2.25 23.24
N LEU A 225 -19.51 -3.26 23.13
CA LEU A 225 -20.67 -3.24 22.23
C LEU A 225 -21.54 -2.01 22.47
N VAL A 226 -21.88 -1.72 23.73
CA VAL A 226 -22.68 -0.55 24.08
C VAL A 226 -21.93 0.76 23.78
N ALA A 227 -20.62 0.83 24.06
CA ALA A 227 -19.83 2.03 23.79
C ALA A 227 -19.72 2.34 22.30
N VAL A 228 -19.49 1.32 21.46
CA VAL A 228 -19.41 1.46 20.00
C VAL A 228 -20.79 1.76 19.41
N ALA A 229 -21.85 1.10 19.89
CA ALA A 229 -23.22 1.34 19.42
C ALA A 229 -23.71 2.78 19.68
N LYS A 230 -23.22 3.41 20.75
CA LYS A 230 -23.53 4.81 21.08
C LYS A 230 -22.81 5.83 20.19
N SER A 231 -21.82 5.42 19.39
CA SER A 231 -21.12 6.31 18.47
C SER A 231 -22.07 6.81 17.39
N GLN A 232 -22.01 8.12 17.10
CA GLN A 232 -22.80 8.74 16.03
C GLN A 232 -22.39 8.28 14.63
N PHE A 233 -21.17 7.76 14.48
CA PHE A 233 -20.60 7.34 13.19
C PHE A 233 -20.69 5.82 12.97
N CYS A 234 -21.17 5.04 13.95
CA CYS A 234 -21.29 3.60 13.79
C CYS A 234 -22.51 3.26 12.90
N ALA A 235 -22.27 2.57 11.78
CA ALA A 235 -23.34 2.06 10.93
C ALA A 235 -23.90 0.73 11.45
N GLN A 236 -23.01 -0.17 11.83
CA GLN A 236 -23.34 -1.53 12.28
C GLN A 236 -22.16 -2.13 13.03
N ILE A 237 -22.44 -3.19 13.79
CA ILE A 237 -21.43 -3.98 14.50
C ILE A 237 -21.50 -5.43 14.03
N LEU A 238 -20.36 -5.93 13.58
CA LEU A 238 -20.14 -7.32 13.22
C LEU A 238 -19.39 -8.01 14.37
N VAL A 239 -19.99 -9.05 14.93
CA VAL A 239 -19.34 -9.90 15.94
C VAL A 239 -18.94 -11.19 15.26
N LEU A 240 -17.62 -11.41 15.18
CA LEU A 240 -17.06 -12.65 14.66
C LEU A 240 -16.93 -13.63 15.82
N TRP A 241 -17.83 -14.61 15.84
CA TRP A 241 -17.89 -15.64 16.86
C TRP A 241 -16.95 -16.78 16.48
N ASN A 242 -15.78 -16.77 17.11
CA ASN A 242 -14.74 -17.76 16.94
C ASN A 242 -14.50 -18.51 18.27
N CYS A 243 -15.59 -18.96 18.87
CA CYS A 243 -15.59 -19.71 20.11
C CYS A 243 -16.22 -21.09 19.90
N ASP A 244 -15.66 -22.10 20.55
CA ASP A 244 -16.12 -23.50 20.46
C ASP A 244 -17.50 -23.73 21.08
N LYS A 245 -18.03 -22.73 21.80
CA LYS A 245 -19.34 -22.79 22.46
C LYS A 245 -20.42 -22.18 21.59
N PRO A 246 -21.67 -22.67 21.68
CA PRO A 246 -22.78 -22.13 20.90
C PRO A 246 -23.04 -20.66 21.24
N LEU A 247 -23.57 -19.96 20.25
CA LEU A 247 -23.97 -18.55 20.34
C LEU A 247 -24.88 -18.30 21.56
N PRO A 248 -24.65 -17.21 22.30
CA PRO A 248 -25.56 -16.80 23.35
C PRO A 248 -26.97 -16.52 22.83
N ALA A 249 -27.97 -16.93 23.62
CA ALA A 249 -29.37 -16.62 23.36
C ALA A 249 -29.59 -15.11 23.18
N LYS A 250 -30.51 -14.72 22.28
CA LYS A 250 -30.74 -13.32 21.87
C LYS A 250 -30.92 -12.34 23.03
N HIS A 251 -31.59 -12.76 24.11
CA HIS A 251 -31.83 -11.92 25.30
C HIS A 251 -30.56 -11.55 26.09
N ARG A 252 -29.44 -12.25 25.89
CA ARG A 252 -28.16 -11.95 26.54
C ARG A 252 -27.39 -10.83 25.85
N TRP A 253 -27.74 -10.50 24.62
CA TRP A 253 -27.11 -9.42 23.88
C TRP A 253 -27.69 -8.07 24.33
N PRO A 254 -26.86 -7.02 24.45
CA PRO A 254 -27.32 -5.71 24.86
C PRO A 254 -28.23 -5.11 23.79
N VAL A 255 -29.28 -4.41 24.22
CA VAL A 255 -30.09 -3.60 23.33
C VAL A 255 -29.22 -2.44 22.82
N THR A 256 -29.09 -2.35 21.51
CA THR A 256 -28.18 -1.42 20.83
C THR A 256 -28.97 -0.56 19.84
N SER A 257 -28.51 0.67 19.64
CA SER A 257 -29.06 1.63 18.67
C SER A 257 -28.73 1.29 17.23
N VAL A 258 -27.71 0.45 17.01
CA VAL A 258 -27.21 0.02 15.70
C VAL A 258 -27.38 -1.48 15.54
N PRO A 259 -27.56 -2.00 14.32
CA PRO A 259 -27.69 -3.43 14.09
C PRO A 259 -26.41 -4.17 14.49
N VAL A 260 -26.57 -5.25 15.26
CA VAL A 260 -25.51 -6.20 15.63
C VAL A 260 -25.72 -7.49 14.84
N ILE A 261 -24.78 -7.81 13.98
CA ILE A 261 -24.76 -9.03 13.17
C ILE A 261 -23.72 -9.97 13.77
N VAL A 262 -24.08 -11.21 14.04
CA VAL A 262 -23.15 -12.21 14.54
C VAL A 262 -22.89 -13.24 13.46
N ILE A 263 -21.62 -13.43 13.09
CA ILE A 263 -21.18 -14.43 12.11
C ILE A 263 -20.39 -15.49 12.86
N GLU A 264 -20.80 -16.74 12.73
CA GLU A 264 -20.07 -17.89 13.24
C GLU A 264 -18.98 -18.26 12.22
N GLY A 265 -17.72 -18.27 12.68
CA GLY A 265 -16.59 -18.51 11.79
C GLY A 265 -16.51 -19.97 11.35
N GLU A 266 -16.49 -20.22 10.03
CA GLU A 266 -16.34 -21.58 9.46
C GLU A 266 -14.95 -22.19 9.75
N SER A 267 -13.93 -21.35 9.91
CA SER A 267 -12.58 -21.77 10.29
C SER A 267 -12.10 -20.90 11.45
N LYS A 268 -11.52 -21.54 12.48
CA LYS A 268 -11.08 -20.87 13.72
C LYS A 268 -9.79 -20.07 13.56
N VAL A 269 -9.59 -19.42 12.42
CA VAL A 269 -8.35 -18.72 12.06
C VAL A 269 -8.45 -17.25 12.47
N MET A 270 -7.41 -16.72 13.12
CA MET A 270 -7.34 -15.32 13.58
C MET A 270 -7.47 -14.31 12.43
N SER A 271 -7.08 -14.70 11.21
CA SER A 271 -7.17 -13.86 10.01
C SER A 271 -8.61 -13.66 9.50
N SER A 272 -9.60 -14.38 10.04
CA SER A 272 -11.00 -14.27 9.63
C SER A 272 -11.51 -12.83 9.67
N ARG A 273 -11.00 -11.99 10.59
CA ARG A 273 -11.36 -10.57 10.70
C ARG A 273 -11.01 -9.70 9.50
N PHE A 274 -10.14 -10.15 8.60
CA PHE A 274 -9.77 -9.43 7.36
C PHE A 274 -10.45 -9.98 6.11
N LEU A 275 -11.35 -10.96 6.26
CA LEU A 275 -12.11 -11.49 5.14
C LEU A 275 -13.12 -10.44 4.64
N PRO A 276 -13.37 -10.39 3.31
CA PRO A 276 -14.32 -9.45 2.72
C PRO A 276 -15.76 -9.89 2.99
N TYR A 277 -16.27 -9.61 4.18
CA TYR A 277 -17.67 -9.88 4.52
C TYR A 277 -18.60 -8.97 3.71
N GLU A 278 -19.59 -9.56 3.03
CA GLU A 278 -20.61 -8.81 2.26
C GLU A 278 -21.43 -7.84 3.12
N SER A 279 -21.49 -8.08 4.43
CA SER A 279 -22.13 -7.18 5.39
C SER A 279 -21.38 -5.84 5.52
N ILE A 280 -20.07 -5.79 5.28
CA ILE A 280 -19.25 -4.58 5.40
C ILE A 280 -19.41 -3.72 4.14
N LYS A 281 -20.26 -2.68 4.25
CA LYS A 281 -20.52 -1.71 3.17
C LYS A 281 -19.75 -0.39 3.31
N THR A 282 -19.09 -0.20 4.45
CA THR A 282 -18.38 1.05 4.77
C THR A 282 -16.92 0.99 4.35
N ASP A 283 -16.36 2.14 3.99
CA ASP A 283 -14.94 2.28 3.66
C ASP A 283 -14.07 2.01 4.90
N ALA A 284 -14.51 2.49 6.07
CA ALA A 284 -13.78 2.34 7.32
C ALA A 284 -14.23 1.10 8.09
N VAL A 285 -13.26 0.35 8.61
CA VAL A 285 -13.47 -0.77 9.52
C VAL A 285 -12.80 -0.48 10.85
N LEU A 286 -13.56 -0.49 11.94
CA LEU A 286 -13.04 -0.46 13.30
C LEU A 286 -12.85 -1.89 13.80
N SER A 287 -11.61 -2.32 13.91
CA SER A 287 -11.26 -3.67 14.34
C SER A 287 -10.90 -3.69 15.82
N LEU A 288 -11.59 -4.55 16.58
CA LEU A 288 -11.53 -4.62 18.03
C LEU A 288 -11.37 -6.06 18.56
N ASP A 289 -10.52 -6.25 19.56
CA ASP A 289 -10.44 -7.48 20.35
C ASP A 289 -11.48 -7.46 21.48
N GLU A 290 -11.95 -8.63 21.92
CA GLU A 290 -13.01 -8.77 22.94
C GLU A 290 -12.67 -8.18 24.33
N ASP A 291 -11.39 -8.04 24.65
CA ASP A 291 -10.90 -7.48 25.92
C ASP A 291 -10.65 -5.96 25.84
N THR A 292 -10.81 -5.38 24.65
CA THR A 292 -10.62 -3.96 24.43
C THR A 292 -11.70 -3.17 25.15
N VAL A 293 -11.28 -2.21 25.97
CA VAL A 293 -12.19 -1.26 26.63
C VAL A 293 -12.00 0.07 25.94
N LEU A 294 -13.03 0.62 25.29
CA LEU A 294 -13.02 1.96 24.69
C LEU A 294 -14.31 2.70 25.06
N SER A 295 -14.19 4.00 25.27
CA SER A 295 -15.34 4.91 25.41
C SER A 295 -15.83 5.39 24.06
N THR A 296 -17.10 5.79 23.98
CA THR A 296 -17.71 6.34 22.75
C THR A 296 -16.93 7.53 22.21
N THR A 297 -16.46 8.43 23.08
CA THR A 297 -15.67 9.61 22.70
C THR A 297 -14.31 9.26 22.11
N GLU A 298 -13.65 8.21 22.62
CA GLU A 298 -12.39 7.72 22.06
C GLU A 298 -12.62 7.17 20.64
N VAL A 299 -13.69 6.39 20.46
CA VAL A 299 -14.08 5.83 19.15
C VAL A 299 -14.38 6.93 18.13
N ASP A 300 -15.20 7.93 18.50
CA ASP A 300 -15.57 9.05 17.63
C ASP A 300 -14.35 9.89 17.22
N PHE A 301 -13.44 10.15 18.16
CA PHE A 301 -12.21 10.87 17.88
C PHE A 301 -11.30 10.08 16.93
N ALA A 302 -11.07 8.80 17.19
CA ALA A 302 -10.22 7.97 16.35
C ALA A 302 -10.79 7.82 14.93
N PHE A 303 -12.12 7.77 14.78
CA PHE A 303 -12.76 7.78 13.47
C PHE A 303 -12.53 9.11 12.74
N THR A 304 -12.69 10.24 13.42
CA THR A 304 -12.44 11.57 12.84
C THR A 304 -10.98 11.71 12.36
N VAL A 305 -10.04 11.17 13.14
CA VAL A 305 -8.63 11.11 12.74
C VAL A 305 -8.46 10.23 11.50
N TRP A 306 -9.08 9.05 11.46
CA TRP A 306 -9.02 8.17 10.28
C TRP A 306 -9.60 8.83 9.02
N GLN A 307 -10.69 9.59 9.13
CA GLN A 307 -11.24 10.33 7.99
C GLN A 307 -10.26 11.34 7.36
N SER A 308 -9.31 11.84 8.15
CA SER A 308 -8.25 12.73 7.67
C SER A 308 -7.11 11.98 6.98
N PHE A 309 -6.99 10.67 7.22
CA PHE A 309 -5.89 9.82 6.77
C PHE A 309 -6.39 8.40 6.40
N PRO A 310 -7.33 8.28 5.46
CA PRO A 310 -8.01 7.01 5.16
C PRO A 310 -7.06 5.91 4.67
N GLU A 311 -5.94 6.30 4.07
CA GLU A 311 -4.91 5.39 3.57
C GLU A 311 -4.02 4.77 4.67
N ARG A 312 -4.14 5.24 5.93
CA ARG A 312 -3.29 4.83 7.05
C ARG A 312 -4.07 4.08 8.13
N ILE A 313 -3.37 3.22 8.87
CA ILE A 313 -3.93 2.59 10.07
C ILE A 313 -3.92 3.61 11.20
N VAL A 314 -5.06 3.79 11.86
CA VAL A 314 -5.23 4.72 13.00
C VAL A 314 -5.68 3.93 14.23
N GLY A 315 -4.94 3.94 15.32
CA GLY A 315 -5.32 3.13 16.48
C GLY A 315 -4.53 3.39 17.76
N TYR A 316 -4.77 2.55 18.76
CA TYR A 316 -4.33 2.80 20.14
C TYR A 316 -3.03 2.06 20.51
N PRO A 317 -2.91 0.73 20.32
CA PRO A 317 -1.76 -0.01 20.80
C PRO A 317 -0.61 0.13 19.80
N ALA A 318 0.35 0.99 20.11
CA ALA A 318 1.54 1.20 19.29
C ALA A 318 2.66 0.19 19.63
N ARG A 319 3.40 -0.24 18.61
CA ARG A 319 4.56 -1.14 18.71
C ARG A 319 5.67 -0.64 17.78
N SER A 320 6.88 -1.17 17.96
CA SER A 320 8.00 -0.78 17.11
C SER A 320 8.87 -1.97 16.70
N HIS A 321 9.65 -1.74 15.66
CA HIS A 321 10.71 -2.63 15.21
C HIS A 321 12.08 -1.98 15.43
N PHE A 322 13.12 -2.79 15.50
CA PHE A 322 14.50 -2.34 15.62
C PHE A 322 15.44 -3.29 14.88
N TRP A 323 16.62 -2.83 14.48
CA TRP A 323 17.65 -3.71 13.94
C TRP A 323 18.53 -4.23 15.09
N ASP A 324 18.61 -5.55 15.28
CA ASP A 324 19.54 -6.16 16.23
C ASP A 324 20.87 -6.43 15.50
N SER A 325 21.85 -5.55 15.73
CA SER A 325 23.17 -5.64 15.08
C SER A 325 23.95 -6.90 15.48
N ASN A 326 23.72 -7.44 16.68
CA ASN A 326 24.44 -8.63 17.15
C ASN A 326 23.93 -9.90 16.47
N LYS A 327 22.67 -9.89 16.05
CA LYS A 327 21.98 -11.05 15.47
C LYS A 327 21.65 -10.87 13.98
N GLU A 328 22.05 -9.74 13.40
CA GLU A 328 21.76 -9.31 12.03
C GLU A 328 20.31 -9.58 11.60
N ARG A 329 19.36 -9.26 12.48
CA ARG A 329 17.94 -9.54 12.25
C ARG A 329 17.06 -8.41 12.76
N TRP A 330 15.88 -8.28 12.17
CA TRP A 330 14.87 -7.33 12.62
C TRP A 330 14.18 -7.82 13.88
N GLY A 331 14.21 -7.01 14.94
CA GLY A 331 13.57 -7.22 16.22
C GLY A 331 12.18 -6.60 16.31
N TYR A 332 11.25 -7.27 16.99
CA TYR A 332 9.96 -6.71 17.44
C TYR A 332 10.10 -6.22 18.89
N THR A 333 9.58 -5.03 19.20
CA THR A 333 9.56 -4.50 20.56
C THR A 333 8.20 -3.96 20.97
N SER A 334 7.82 -4.26 22.20
CA SER A 334 6.68 -3.67 22.91
C SER A 334 7.10 -2.63 23.95
N LYS A 335 8.37 -2.22 23.93
CA LYS A 335 8.85 -1.13 24.78
C LYS A 335 8.03 0.13 24.51
N TRP A 336 7.54 0.71 25.60
CA TRP A 336 6.80 1.97 25.59
C TRP A 336 7.76 3.11 25.31
N THR A 337 7.96 3.43 24.04
CA THR A 337 8.73 4.61 23.62
C THR A 337 7.83 5.58 22.86
N ASN A 338 8.34 6.81 22.66
CA ASN A 338 7.65 7.78 21.82
C ASN A 338 7.73 7.42 20.34
N ASP A 339 8.68 6.56 19.98
CA ASP A 339 8.88 6.09 18.62
C ASP A 339 8.13 4.78 18.38
N TYR A 340 7.41 4.71 17.27
CA TYR A 340 6.61 3.57 16.88
C TYR A 340 6.59 3.44 15.36
N SER A 341 6.38 2.22 14.89
CA SER A 341 6.30 1.92 13.45
C SER A 341 5.11 1.05 13.10
N MET A 342 4.38 0.59 14.12
CA MET A 342 3.20 -0.27 13.95
C MET A 342 2.10 0.14 14.93
N VAL A 343 0.86 -0.07 14.52
CA VAL A 343 -0.33 0.00 15.38
C VAL A 343 -1.08 -1.32 15.26
N LEU A 344 -1.37 -1.98 16.38
CA LEU A 344 -2.01 -3.28 16.39
C LEU A 344 -3.48 -3.16 15.97
N THR A 345 -3.91 -4.04 15.06
CA THR A 345 -5.27 -4.07 14.50
C THR A 345 -6.33 -4.56 15.48
N GLY A 346 -5.93 -4.98 16.68
CA GLY A 346 -6.83 -5.33 17.79
C GLY A 346 -7.56 -4.13 18.40
N ALA A 347 -7.11 -2.91 18.12
CA ALA A 347 -7.87 -1.69 18.40
C ALA A 347 -7.43 -0.59 17.42
N ALA A 348 -7.90 -0.68 16.18
CA ALA A 348 -7.56 0.28 15.13
C ALA A 348 -8.63 0.39 14.04
N PHE A 349 -8.68 1.57 13.42
CA PHE A 349 -9.34 1.84 12.15
C PHE A 349 -8.38 1.57 10.99
N TYR A 350 -8.91 0.94 9.94
CA TYR A 350 -8.25 0.80 8.65
C TYR A 350 -9.28 0.83 7.52
N HIS A 351 -8.81 1.06 6.29
CA HIS A 351 -9.65 1.01 5.09
C HIS A 351 -9.96 -0.44 4.71
N SER A 352 -11.23 -0.72 4.43
CA SER A 352 -11.73 -2.06 4.06
C SER A 352 -10.90 -2.65 2.91
N LEU A 353 -10.22 -3.76 3.19
CA LEU A 353 -9.43 -4.51 2.21
C LEU A 353 -10.25 -5.71 1.75
N LYS A 354 -10.44 -5.87 0.43
CA LYS A 354 -11.04 -7.09 -0.12
C LYS A 354 -9.96 -7.98 -0.73
N GLY A 355 -9.83 -9.20 -0.21
CA GLY A 355 -9.12 -10.31 -0.88
C GLY A 355 -7.61 -10.37 -0.72
N LEU A 356 -7.03 -9.84 0.37
CA LEU A 356 -5.57 -9.72 0.50
C LEU A 356 -4.93 -10.59 1.60
N VAL A 357 -5.71 -11.12 2.54
CA VAL A 357 -5.17 -11.85 3.70
C VAL A 357 -5.69 -13.29 3.70
N ASP A 358 -5.24 -14.07 2.73
CA ASP A 358 -5.42 -15.51 2.76
C ASP A 358 -4.19 -16.17 3.41
N GLN A 359 -4.45 -17.06 4.38
CA GLN A 359 -3.50 -18.05 4.91
C GLN A 359 -2.33 -17.56 5.78
N LEU A 360 -2.56 -16.63 6.72
CA LEU A 360 -1.65 -16.49 7.87
C LEU A 360 -2.40 -16.73 9.17
N SER A 361 -2.03 -17.80 9.86
CA SER A 361 -2.69 -18.22 11.11
C SER A 361 -2.32 -17.38 12.33
N ASN A 362 -1.27 -16.53 12.24
CA ASN A 362 -0.80 -15.63 13.31
C ASN A 362 0.05 -14.48 12.72
N CYS A 363 0.10 -13.31 13.39
CA CYS A 363 0.83 -12.09 13.00
C CYS A 363 0.20 -11.27 11.87
N GLU A 364 -1.11 -11.37 11.72
CA GLU A 364 -1.92 -10.61 10.78
C GLU A 364 -1.84 -9.10 11.01
N ASP A 365 -1.73 -8.67 12.27
CA ASP A 365 -1.52 -7.28 12.65
C ASP A 365 -0.19 -6.73 12.11
N LEU A 366 0.89 -7.51 12.20
CA LEU A 366 2.18 -7.16 11.61
C LEU A 366 2.08 -7.11 10.08
N LEU A 367 1.47 -8.12 9.44
CA LEU A 367 1.34 -8.14 7.98
C LEU A 367 0.59 -6.90 7.49
N MET A 368 -0.52 -6.53 8.14
CA MET A 368 -1.29 -5.33 7.79
C MET A 368 -0.45 -4.06 7.87
N ASN A 369 0.37 -3.90 8.91
CA ASN A 369 1.27 -2.74 9.00
C ASN A 369 2.35 -2.76 7.92
N PHE A 370 2.93 -3.93 7.61
CA PHE A 370 3.90 -4.08 6.52
C PHE A 370 3.29 -3.70 5.18
N LEU A 371 2.11 -4.21 4.90
CA LEU A 371 1.38 -3.95 3.66
C LEU A 371 1.07 -2.46 3.51
N VAL A 372 0.41 -1.85 4.50
CA VAL A 372 0.02 -0.43 4.44
C VAL A 372 1.26 0.45 4.31
N SER A 373 2.33 0.16 5.05
CA SER A 373 3.59 0.92 4.94
C SER A 373 4.30 0.68 3.60
N ALA A 374 4.26 -0.54 3.05
CA ALA A 374 4.88 -0.85 1.77
C ALA A 374 4.18 -0.13 0.59
N VAL A 375 2.85 -0.03 0.64
CA VAL A 375 2.00 0.60 -0.36
C VAL A 375 2.08 2.13 -0.24
N THR A 376 1.82 2.68 0.95
CA THR A 376 1.71 4.12 1.14
C THR A 376 3.04 4.83 1.39
N LYS A 377 4.07 4.07 1.80
CA LYS A 377 5.36 4.60 2.29
C LYS A 377 5.20 5.52 3.51
N MET A 378 4.10 5.40 4.25
CA MET A 378 3.79 6.22 5.41
C MET A 378 3.65 5.39 6.69
N PRO A 379 4.02 5.95 7.85
CA PRO A 379 3.82 5.29 9.14
C PRO A 379 2.35 5.38 9.59
N PRO A 380 1.90 4.45 10.46
CA PRO A 380 0.56 4.50 11.05
C PRO A 380 0.40 5.70 12.01
N ILE A 381 -0.83 5.97 12.42
CA ILE A 381 -1.16 7.08 13.35
C ILE A 381 -1.58 6.51 14.69
N LYS A 382 -0.89 6.96 15.73
CA LYS A 382 -1.22 6.64 17.11
C LYS A 382 -2.19 7.68 17.68
N VAL A 383 -3.30 7.21 18.24
CA VAL A 383 -4.22 8.04 19.04
C VAL A 383 -4.00 7.81 20.55
N THR A 384 -4.79 8.50 21.38
CA THR A 384 -4.75 8.51 22.85
C THR A 384 -4.09 7.31 23.53
N GLN A 385 -3.17 7.59 24.46
CA GLN A 385 -2.35 6.58 25.11
C GLN A 385 -3.16 5.71 26.11
N LYS A 386 -3.36 4.42 25.81
CA LYS A 386 -3.88 3.43 26.77
C LYS A 386 -2.78 2.63 27.45
N LYS A 387 -2.62 2.78 28.77
CA LYS A 387 -1.56 2.13 29.56
C LYS A 387 -1.64 0.59 29.68
N GLN A 388 -2.75 -0.04 29.30
CA GLN A 388 -2.96 -1.47 29.50
C GLN A 388 -3.38 -2.15 28.20
N TYR A 389 -2.42 -2.76 27.52
CA TYR A 389 -2.66 -3.82 26.53
C TYR A 389 -1.82 -5.01 26.97
N LYS A 390 -2.46 -6.12 27.39
CA LYS A 390 -1.75 -7.32 27.82
C LYS A 390 -1.19 -8.03 26.59
N GLU A 391 0.11 -8.31 26.60
CA GLU A 391 0.78 -8.98 25.48
C GLU A 391 1.09 -10.42 25.87
N THR A 392 0.62 -11.38 25.07
CA THR A 392 0.74 -12.81 25.41
C THR A 392 1.81 -13.54 24.60
N MET A 393 2.30 -13.00 23.45
CA MET A 393 3.14 -13.78 22.51
C MET A 393 4.22 -12.98 21.75
N MET A 394 5.30 -12.58 22.43
CA MET A 394 6.41 -11.82 21.83
C MET A 394 7.30 -12.67 20.88
N GLY A 395 7.52 -13.95 21.21
CA GLY A 395 8.46 -14.82 20.47
C GLY A 395 8.03 -15.19 19.05
N GLN A 396 6.74 -15.39 18.80
CA GLN A 396 6.23 -15.71 17.46
C GLN A 396 6.26 -14.50 16.52
N ARG A 397 5.91 -13.31 17.04
CA ARG A 397 5.93 -12.03 16.29
C ARG A 397 7.33 -11.70 15.77
N GLN A 398 8.35 -12.06 16.54
CA GLN A 398 9.75 -11.93 16.16
C GLN A 398 10.12 -12.72 14.89
N THR A 399 9.59 -13.94 14.75
CA THR A 399 9.78 -14.78 13.57
C THR A 399 9.03 -14.21 12.36
N CYS A 400 7.79 -13.78 12.56
CA CYS A 400 6.98 -13.15 11.51
C CYS A 400 7.64 -11.90 10.93
N MET A 401 8.20 -11.03 11.78
CA MET A 401 8.91 -9.80 11.38
C MET A 401 10.00 -10.09 10.32
N ASN A 402 10.83 -11.09 10.57
CA ASN A 402 11.93 -11.45 9.67
C ASN A 402 11.43 -12.13 8.40
N ARG A 403 10.40 -12.98 8.52
CA ARG A 403 9.76 -13.62 7.37
C ARG A 403 9.17 -12.58 6.41
N PHE A 404 8.45 -11.59 6.95
CA PHE A 404 7.85 -10.52 6.16
C PHE A 404 8.91 -9.60 5.54
N ALA A 405 9.94 -9.20 6.29
CA ALA A 405 11.04 -8.42 5.73
C ALA A 405 11.72 -9.14 4.54
N SER A 406 11.86 -10.47 4.61
CA SER A 406 12.36 -11.29 3.51
C SER A 406 11.39 -11.30 2.32
N TRP A 407 10.09 -11.50 2.55
CA TRP A 407 9.07 -11.49 1.50
C TRP A 407 8.97 -10.17 0.74
N PHE A 408 9.06 -9.04 1.44
CA PHE A 408 9.07 -7.71 0.82
C PHE A 408 10.44 -7.30 0.27
N GLY A 409 11.49 -8.11 0.51
CA GLY A 409 12.88 -7.85 0.12
C GLY A 409 13.57 -6.69 0.86
N THR A 410 12.82 -5.94 1.66
CA THR A 410 13.26 -4.76 2.43
C THR A 410 12.40 -4.62 3.69
N MET A 411 12.78 -3.75 4.63
CA MET A 411 11.91 -3.37 5.75
C MET A 411 11.02 -2.20 5.32
N PRO A 412 9.71 -2.39 5.10
CA PRO A 412 8.83 -1.33 4.65
C PRO A 412 8.30 -0.45 5.80
N LEU A 413 8.42 -0.89 7.04
CA LEU A 413 7.90 -0.17 8.20
C LEU A 413 8.64 1.16 8.39
N VAL A 414 7.88 2.23 8.56
CA VAL A 414 8.42 3.58 8.79
C VAL A 414 8.16 3.99 10.23
N HIS A 415 9.16 4.58 10.88
CA HIS A 415 9.05 5.12 12.23
C HIS A 415 8.30 6.45 12.26
N SER A 416 7.61 6.70 13.37
CA SER A 416 6.85 7.92 13.63
C SER A 416 6.83 8.20 15.12
N GLN A 417 6.76 9.50 15.45
CA GLN A 417 6.56 10.00 16.81
C GLN A 417 5.24 10.76 16.95
N MET A 418 4.43 10.78 15.88
CA MET A 418 3.17 11.51 15.84
C MET A 418 2.12 10.87 16.75
N ARG A 419 1.54 11.66 17.65
CA ARG A 419 0.36 11.26 18.43
C ARG A 419 -0.71 12.32 18.30
N LEU A 420 -1.94 11.88 18.05
CA LEU A 420 -3.11 12.74 18.04
C LEU A 420 -3.97 12.43 19.27
N ASP A 421 -4.25 13.48 20.04
CA ASP A 421 -5.14 13.43 21.19
C ASP A 421 -6.28 14.44 21.01
N PRO A 422 -7.46 14.19 21.60
CA PRO A 422 -8.51 15.20 21.69
C PRO A 422 -7.99 16.47 22.37
N VAL A 423 -8.51 17.63 21.99
CA VAL A 423 -8.07 18.96 22.49
C VAL A 423 -8.02 19.04 24.02
N LEU A 424 -8.90 18.33 24.74
CA LEU A 424 -8.95 18.33 26.21
C LEU A 424 -8.21 17.14 26.86
N PHE A 425 -7.38 16.41 26.12
CA PHE A 425 -6.69 15.24 26.65
C PHE A 425 -5.67 15.65 27.72
N LYS A 426 -5.87 15.14 28.95
CA LYS A 426 -5.16 15.53 30.18
C LYS A 426 -5.34 17.00 30.59
N ASP A 427 -6.28 17.71 29.99
CA ASP A 427 -6.55 19.08 30.40
C ASP A 427 -7.23 19.09 31.77
N GLN A 428 -6.63 19.81 32.71
CA GLN A 428 -7.18 20.01 34.04
C GLN A 428 -8.34 21.00 34.03
N VAL A 429 -8.87 21.45 32.88
CA VAL A 429 -10.05 22.34 32.80
C VAL A 429 -11.18 21.89 33.72
N SER A 430 -11.45 20.60 33.89
CA SER A 430 -12.47 20.13 34.84
C SER A 430 -12.12 20.38 36.32
N ILE A 431 -10.83 20.32 36.68
CA ILE A 431 -10.29 20.67 38.00
C ILE A 431 -10.22 22.20 38.18
N LEU A 432 -9.81 22.93 37.14
CA LEU A 432 -9.73 24.39 37.12
C LEU A 432 -11.14 25.02 37.15
N ARG A 433 -12.13 24.44 36.47
CA ARG A 433 -13.55 24.84 36.57
C ARG A 433 -14.11 24.60 37.98
N LYS A 434 -13.69 23.53 38.65
CA LYS A 434 -14.02 23.33 40.08
C LYS A 434 -13.38 24.38 40.99
N LYS A 435 -12.22 24.93 40.62
CA LYS A 435 -11.51 26.00 41.34
C LYS A 435 -12.16 27.37 41.11
N TYR A 436 -12.77 27.60 39.95
CA TYR A 436 -13.45 28.86 39.60
C TYR A 436 -14.93 28.61 39.27
N ARG A 437 -15.73 28.28 40.29
CA ARG A 437 -17.16 27.96 40.13
C ARG A 437 -18.00 29.13 39.61
N ASP A 438 -17.56 30.36 39.83
CA ASP A 438 -18.31 31.57 39.47
C ASP A 438 -17.91 32.17 38.11
N ILE A 439 -17.02 31.53 37.34
CA ILE A 439 -16.61 32.02 36.00
C ILE A 439 -17.77 32.00 34.99
N GLU A 440 -18.76 31.13 35.18
CA GLU A 440 -19.95 31.03 34.32
C GLU A 440 -21.09 31.99 34.74
N ARG A 441 -20.88 32.82 35.78
CA ARG A 441 -21.87 33.80 36.29
C ARG A 441 -21.66 35.24 35.82
N LEU A 442 -20.69 35.48 34.93
CA LEU A 442 -20.40 36.81 34.36
C LEU A 442 -21.13 37.03 33.03
#